data_AF-A0A965H2Z1-F1
#
_entry.id   AF-A0A965H2Z1-F1
#
_cell.length_a   1.000
_cell.length_b   1.000
_cell.length_c   1.000
_cell.angle_alpha   90.00
_cell.angle_beta   90.00
_cell.angle_gamma   90.00
#
_symmetry.space_group_name_H-M   'P 1'
#
loop_
_entity.id
_entity.type
_entity.pdbx_description
1 polymer ?
#
loop_
_entity_poly.entity_id
_entity_poly.type
_entity_poly.pdbx_seq_one_letter_code
_entity_poly.pdbx_strand_id
1 'polypeptide(L)' 'MRQEVVTVSKRLSSRLTLSYERGLSGLWNLVRLQYDISRRLSLRAQSGSENALDLLYFWWFD' A
#
# COMPACT_ATOMS: atom_id res chain seq x y z
N MET A 1 -12.41 -1.29 -20.79
CA MET A 1 -12.23 -2.52 -19.99
C MET A 1 -12.52 -2.17 -18.53
N ARG A 2 -13.53 -2.77 -17.91
CA ARG A 2 -13.79 -2.59 -16.46
C ARG A 2 -12.84 -3.50 -15.71
N GLN A 3 -11.86 -2.94 -15.02
CA GLN A 3 -11.05 -3.71 -14.08
C GLN A 3 -11.85 -3.77 -12.78
N GLU A 4 -12.53 -4.89 -12.56
CA GLU A 4 -13.12 -5.16 -11.27
C GLU A 4 -12.00 -5.64 -10.34
N VAL A 5 -11.55 -4.74 -9.48
CA VAL A 5 -10.52 -5.01 -8.46
C VAL A 5 -11.17 -4.96 -7.09
N VAL A 6 -10.83 -5.93 -6.26
CA VAL A 6 -11.23 -5.97 -4.86
C VAL A 6 -10.00 -5.67 -4.02
N THR A 7 -10.10 -4.62 -3.21
CA THR A 7 -9.04 -4.22 -2.28
C THR A 7 -9.50 -4.44 -0.86
N VAL A 8 -8.73 -5.21 -0.12
CA VAL A 8 -8.93 -5.48 1.30
C VAL A 8 -7.81 -4.83 2.08
N SER A 9 -8.15 -3.88 2.94
CA SER A 9 -7.19 -3.20 3.80
C SER A 9 -7.44 -3.52 5.26
N LYS A 10 -6.40 -3.98 5.96
CA LYS A 10 -6.42 -4.26 7.39
C LYS A 10 -5.40 -3.36 8.09
N ARG A 11 -5.90 -2.57 9.03
CA ARG A 11 -5.07 -1.81 9.95
C ARG A 11 -4.67 -2.71 11.12
N LEU A 12 -3.38 -3.05 11.18
CA LEU A 12 -2.82 -3.89 12.24
C LEU A 12 -2.44 -3.06 13.46
N SER A 13 -2.08 -1.79 13.27
CA SER A 13 -1.83 -0.82 14.33
C SER A 13 -2.14 0.60 13.84
N SER A 14 -2.00 1.59 14.71
CA SER A 14 -2.14 3.01 14.33
C SER A 14 -1.12 3.48 13.29
N ARG A 15 -0.06 2.69 13.04
CA ARG A 15 1.05 3.02 12.12
C ARG A 15 1.30 1.96 11.05
N LEU A 16 0.63 0.81 11.11
CA LEU A 16 0.85 -0.31 10.19
C LEU A 16 -0.45 -0.70 9.51
N THR A 17 -0.46 -0.59 8.19
CA THR A 17 -1.59 -1.00 7.35
C THR A 17 -1.11 -1.99 6.30
N LEU A 18 -1.79 -3.13 6.23
CA LEU A 18 -1.62 -4.11 5.16
C LEU A 18 -2.82 -4.01 4.22
N SER A 19 -2.56 -3.87 2.93
CA SER A 19 -3.59 -3.87 1.89
C SER A 19 -3.29 -4.96 0.88
N TYR A 20 -4.31 -5.69 0.47
CA TYR A 20 -4.23 -6.70 -0.56
C TYR A 20 -5.28 -6.42 -1.62
N GLU A 21 -4.83 -6.26 -2.85
CA GLU A 21 -5.65 -6.00 -4.02
C GLU A 21 -5.58 -7.20 -4.96
N ARG A 22 -6.73 -7.64 -5.42
CA ARG A 22 -6.87 -8.72 -6.39
C ARG A 22 -7.88 -8.33 -7.45
N GLY A 23 -7.47 -8.38 -8.71
CA GLY A 23 -8.37 -8.28 -9.86
C GLY A 23 -9.24 -9.54 -9.96
N LEU A 24 -10.54 -9.37 -10.18
CA LEU A 24 -11.50 -10.47 -10.38
C LEU A 24 -11.19 -11.29 -11.64
N SER A 25 -10.49 -10.70 -12.62
CA SER A 25 -9.98 -11.41 -13.80
C SER A 25 -8.72 -12.25 -13.54
N GLY A 26 -8.16 -12.21 -12.32
CA GLY A 26 -7.00 -13.02 -11.91
C GLY A 26 -5.63 -12.58 -12.45
N LEU A 27 -5.59 -11.60 -13.35
CA LEU A 27 -4.36 -11.12 -13.99
C LEU A 27 -3.53 -10.15 -13.13
N TRP A 28 -4.10 -9.65 -12.04
CA TRP A 28 -3.46 -8.62 -11.21
C TRP A 28 -3.63 -8.94 -9.73
N ASN A 29 -2.51 -9.04 -9.02
CA ASN A 29 -2.44 -9.12 -7.58
C ASN A 29 -1.42 -8.10 -7.07
N LEU A 30 -1.79 -7.34 -6.05
CA LEU A 30 -0.90 -6.36 -5.42
C LEU A 30 -1.08 -6.40 -3.90
N VAL A 31 -0.02 -6.77 -3.21
CA VAL A 31 0.14 -6.63 -1.77
C VAL A 31 0.80 -5.27 -1.52
N ARG A 32 0.32 -4.51 -0.54
CA ARG A 32 0.90 -3.24 -0.12
C ARG A 32 1.00 -3.21 1.39
N LEU A 33 2.20 -2.97 1.90
CA LEU A 33 2.47 -2.75 3.30
C LEU A 33 2.87 -1.29 3.48
N GLN A 34 2.17 -0.58 4.35
CA GLN A 34 2.53 0.78 4.72
C GLN A 34 2.81 0.86 6.21
N TYR A 35 3.97 1.39 6.54
CA TYR A 35 4.44 1.58 7.90
C TYR A 35 4.88 3.02 8.15
N ASP A 36 4.16 3.70 9.03
CA ASP A 36 4.46 5.05 9.46
C ASP A 36 5.54 5.01 10.55
N ILE A 37 6.79 5.19 10.13
CA ILE A 37 7.96 5.21 11.02
C ILE A 37 7.85 6.40 11.99
N SER A 38 7.45 7.57 11.48
CA SER A 38 7.21 8.76 12.28
C SER A 38 6.11 9.62 11.66
N ARG A 39 5.71 10.72 12.32
CA ARG A 39 4.74 11.67 11.77
C ARG A 39 5.16 12.24 10.41
N ARG A 40 6.46 12.27 10.10
CA ARG A 40 7.02 12.83 8.87
C ARG A 40 7.58 11.77 7.92
N LEU A 41 7.61 10.50 8.29
CA LEU A 41 8.24 9.46 7.49
C LEU A 41 7.37 8.22 7.44
N SER A 42 7.02 7.79 6.23
CA SER A 42 6.27 6.58 5.96
C SER A 42 7.04 5.70 4.99
N LEU A 43 7.14 4.41 5.28
CA LEU A 43 7.69 3.41 4.40
C LEU A 43 6.53 2.67 3.75
N ARG A 44 6.57 2.53 2.43
CA ARG A 44 5.59 1.76 1.68
C ARG A 44 6.32 0.70 0.86
N ALA A 45 5.99 -0.55 1.10
CA ALA A 45 6.39 -1.66 0.27
C ALA A 45 5.18 -2.13 -0.52
N GLN A 46 5.36 -2.44 -1.80
CA GLN A 46 4.36 -3.08 -2.63
C GLN A 46 4.98 -4.25 -3.36
N SER A 47 4.21 -5.33 -3.50
CA SER A 47 4.67 -6.59 -4.10
C SER A 47 3.52 -7.31 -4.77
N GLY A 48 3.75 -7.95 -5.91
CA GLY A 48 2.71 -8.63 -6.66
C GLY A 48 3.06 -8.66 -8.14
N SER A 49 2.19 -8.10 -8.99
CA SER A 49 2.53 -7.90 -10.40
C SER A 49 3.72 -6.97 -10.60
N GLU A 50 3.98 -6.08 -9.64
CA GLU A 50 5.14 -5.20 -9.60
C GLU A 50 5.62 -5.06 -8.15
N ASN A 51 6.93 -5.10 -7.96
CA ASN A 51 7.56 -4.90 -6.66
C ASN A 51 8.17 -3.51 -6.61
N ALA A 52 7.80 -2.71 -5.60
CA ALA A 52 8.40 -1.41 -5.37
C ALA A 52 8.53 -1.14 -3.87
N LEU A 53 9.48 -0.28 -3.53
CA LEU A 53 9.72 0.15 -2.17
C LEU A 53 9.92 1.67 -2.16
N ASP A 54 8.98 2.36 -1.54
CA ASP A 54 8.91 3.81 -1.47
C ASP A 54 9.16 4.28 -0.04
N LEU A 55 9.97 5.33 0.09
CA LEU A 55 10.12 6.09 1.33
C LEU A 55 9.51 7.47 1.12
N LEU A 56 8.45 7.75 1.87
CA LEU A 56 7.73 9.01 1.80
C LEU A 56 8.13 9.87 2.99
N TYR A 57 8.76 11.01 2.70
CA TYR A 57 9.02 12.04 3.70
C TYR A 57 8.06 13.22 3.51
N PHE A 58 7.34 13.56 4.57
CA PHE A 58 6.37 14.65 4.59
C PHE A 58 7.01 15.88 5.22
N TRP A 59 7.04 16.96 4.46
CA TRP A 59 7.40 18.28 4.94
C TRP A 59 6.22 19.23 4.73
N TRP A 60 5.80 19.89 5.81
CA TRP A 60 4.81 20.95 5.76
C TRP A 60 5.55 22.28 5.85
N PHE A 61 5.23 23.16 4.91
CA PHE A 61 5.62 24.56 4.96
C PHE A 61 4.47 25.31 5.61
N ASP A 62 4.78 26.05 6.66
CA ASP A 62 3.89 27.08 7.21
C ASP A 62 3.99 28.35 6.36
#